data_AF-A0A132NPT9-F1
#
_entry.id   AF-A0A132NPT9-F1
#
_cell.length_a   1.000
_cell.length_b   1.000
_cell.length_c   1.000
_cell.angle_alpha   90.00
_cell.angle_beta   90.00
_cell.angle_gamma   90.00
#
_symmetry.space_group_name_H-M   'P 1'
#
loop_
_entity.id
_entity.type
_entity.pdbx_description
1 polymer ?
#
loop_
_entity_poly.entity_id
_entity_poly.type
_entity_poly.pdbx_seq_one_letter_code
_entity_poly.pdbx_strand_id
1 'polypeptide(L)'
;MTRVFFDVGSEDGELKERLTFSIYRNVSAQTRDFLFRFIREAKSGAFSYRGSAIYAFTSTFFAFGNLTRRGITSKVHPSDPSYPFRTPKLGAGRRIAQEGHLCLISANATSSSQELLVTLKDCSNYEKDLVCVGELEGDKSTLSRIASYADVQMLRTKGIIYIMNCGVEGDPPVPDSPLVDLVIQGERDKRAAEKEREANWNHEFSLKLGTPAIDMTTVHI
;
A
#
# COMPACT_ATOMS: atom_id res chain seq x y z
N MET A 1 9.16 4.81 24.37
CA MET A 1 8.69 5.20 23.02
C MET A 1 8.55 3.91 22.26
N THR A 2 7.39 3.66 21.65
CA THR A 2 7.15 2.37 20.97
C THR A 2 7.58 2.50 19.52
N ARG A 3 8.39 1.55 19.05
CA ARG A 3 8.85 1.49 17.67
C ARG A 3 8.22 0.33 16.95
N VAL A 4 7.92 0.53 15.68
CA VAL A 4 7.42 -0.51 14.78
C VAL A 4 8.33 -0.56 13.56
N PHE A 5 8.50 -1.74 12.99
CA PHE A 5 9.26 -1.89 11.76
C PHE A 5 8.41 -2.55 10.66
N PHE A 6 8.74 -2.20 9.42
CA PHE A 6 8.25 -2.83 8.21
C PHE A 6 9.44 -3.17 7.31
N ASP A 7 9.62 -4.45 7.04
CA ASP A 7 10.57 -4.94 6.06
C ASP A 7 9.90 -4.92 4.69
N VAL A 8 10.40 -4.09 3.78
CA VAL A 8 9.89 -3.90 2.43
C VAL A 8 10.77 -4.67 1.44
N GLY A 9 10.15 -5.49 0.60
CA GLY A 9 10.85 -6.28 -0.40
C GLY A 9 10.20 -6.21 -1.77
N SER A 10 10.94 -6.64 -2.80
CA SER A 10 10.44 -6.87 -4.16
C SER A 10 10.48 -8.35 -4.53
N GLU A 11 9.61 -8.75 -5.48
CA GLU A 11 9.50 -10.14 -5.92
C GLU A 11 10.77 -10.69 -6.59
N ASP A 12 11.62 -9.81 -7.13
CA ASP A 12 12.90 -10.16 -7.75
C ASP A 12 14.08 -10.15 -6.75
N GLY A 13 13.83 -9.76 -5.49
CA GLY A 13 14.84 -9.69 -4.43
C GLY A 13 15.78 -8.49 -4.50
N GLU A 14 15.65 -7.62 -5.51
CA GLU A 14 16.51 -6.47 -5.73
C GLU A 14 16.27 -5.34 -4.71
N LEU A 15 15.05 -5.27 -4.15
CA LEU A 15 14.70 -4.36 -3.05
C LEU A 15 14.60 -5.17 -1.75
N LYS A 16 15.35 -4.74 -0.73
CA LYS A 16 15.25 -5.27 0.63
C LYS A 16 15.61 -4.19 1.65
N GLU A 17 14.60 -3.54 2.18
CA GLU A 17 14.76 -2.36 3.03
C GLU A 17 13.97 -2.53 4.34
N ARG A 18 14.46 -1.91 5.42
CA ARG A 18 13.72 -1.83 6.69
C ARG A 18 13.34 -0.38 6.99
N LEU A 19 12.07 -0.16 7.26
CA LEU A 19 11.54 1.11 7.74
C LEU A 19 11.19 0.97 9.22
N THR A 20 11.87 1.70 10.09
CA THR A 20 11.55 1.75 11.53
C THR A 20 10.88 3.06 11.86
N PHE A 21 9.67 3.02 12.40
CA PHE A 21 8.90 4.19 12.78
C PHE A 21 8.77 4.30 14.29
N SER A 22 8.95 5.52 14.78
CA SER A 22 8.68 5.90 16.15
C SER A 22 7.22 6.36 16.28
N ILE A 23 6.44 5.66 17.10
CA ILE A 23 5.02 5.98 17.31
C ILE A 23 4.88 7.14 18.29
N TYR A 24 4.13 8.16 17.88
CA TYR A 24 3.93 9.37 18.64
C TYR A 24 3.24 9.10 19.98
N ARG A 25 3.74 9.73 21.06
CA ARG A 25 3.23 9.53 22.43
C ARG A 25 1.78 9.98 22.59
N ASN A 26 1.37 10.99 21.83
CA ASN A 26 0.04 11.59 21.86
C ASN A 26 -0.99 10.83 20.99
N VAL A 27 -0.61 9.76 20.29
CA VAL A 27 -1.58 8.88 19.63
C VAL A 27 -2.39 8.17 20.71
N SER A 28 -3.71 8.17 20.54
CA SER A 28 -4.62 7.57 21.51
C SER A 28 -4.31 6.07 21.70
N ALA A 29 -4.56 5.54 22.90
CA ALA A 29 -4.38 4.11 23.16
C ALA A 29 -5.18 3.26 22.18
N GLN A 30 -6.43 3.65 21.89
CA GLN A 30 -7.30 2.99 20.92
C GLN A 30 -6.69 2.90 19.52
N THR A 31 -6.10 3.99 19.02
CA THR A 31 -5.45 4.02 17.70
C THR A 31 -4.17 3.18 17.68
N ARG A 32 -3.37 3.21 18.76
CA ARG A 32 -2.17 2.37 18.89
C ARG A 32 -2.52 0.88 18.94
N ASP A 33 -3.50 0.50 19.75
CA ASP A 33 -3.93 -0.89 19.91
C ASP A 33 -4.52 -1.42 18.60
N PHE A 34 -5.29 -0.59 17.89
CA PHE A 34 -5.78 -0.89 16.55
C PHE A 34 -4.64 -1.14 15.55
N LEU A 35 -3.63 -0.28 15.51
CA LEU A 35 -2.45 -0.45 14.65
C LEU A 35 -1.67 -1.72 15.02
N PHE A 36 -1.33 -1.89 16.29
CA PHE A 36 -0.48 -2.98 16.78
C PHE A 36 -1.15 -4.33 16.63
N ARG A 37 -2.47 -4.40 16.72
CA ARG A 37 -3.23 -5.63 16.44
C ARG A 37 -2.83 -6.23 15.09
N PHE A 38 -2.80 -5.43 14.03
CA PHE A 38 -2.52 -5.93 12.67
C PHE A 38 -1.02 -6.06 12.36
N ILE A 39 -0.16 -5.36 13.11
CA ILE A 39 1.30 -5.58 13.04
C ILE A 39 1.68 -6.91 13.69
N ARG A 40 1.03 -7.25 14.81
CA ARG A 40 1.29 -8.47 15.59
C ARG A 40 0.55 -9.70 15.09
N GLU A 41 -0.48 -9.51 14.27
CA GLU A 41 -1.32 -10.61 13.80
C GLU A 41 -0.50 -11.62 12.99
N ALA A 42 -0.63 -12.88 13.39
CA ALA A 42 0.09 -14.02 12.83
C ALA A 42 -0.82 -15.23 12.58
N LYS A 43 -2.11 -15.14 12.92
CA LYS A 43 -3.07 -16.22 12.70
C LYS A 43 -3.35 -16.42 11.22
N SER A 44 -3.48 -17.67 10.81
CA SER A 44 -3.92 -18.03 9.46
C SER A 44 -5.31 -17.45 9.16
N GLY A 45 -5.48 -16.85 7.99
CA GLY A 45 -6.73 -16.23 7.54
C GLY A 45 -7.08 -14.88 8.17
N ALA A 46 -6.28 -14.37 9.11
CA ALA A 46 -6.45 -13.03 9.65
C ALA A 46 -5.69 -11.98 8.82
N PHE A 47 -6.14 -10.72 8.90
CA PHE A 47 -5.41 -9.62 8.27
C PHE A 47 -4.17 -9.26 9.09
N SER A 48 -3.04 -9.22 8.40
CA SER A 48 -1.75 -8.72 8.89
C SER A 48 -1.18 -7.80 7.83
N TYR A 49 -0.36 -6.82 8.24
CA TYR A 49 0.41 -6.03 7.28
C TYR A 49 1.46 -6.88 6.58
N ARG A 50 1.91 -7.98 7.20
CA ARG A 50 2.79 -8.95 6.53
C ARG A 50 2.11 -9.54 5.30
N GLY A 51 2.85 -9.55 4.19
CA GLY A 51 2.32 -9.95 2.89
C GLY A 51 1.33 -8.95 2.32
N SER A 52 1.31 -7.69 2.75
CA SER A 52 0.56 -6.66 2.06
C SER A 52 1.36 -6.11 0.89
N ALA A 53 0.79 -6.16 -0.31
CA ALA A 53 1.34 -5.46 -1.46
C ALA A 53 1.26 -3.93 -1.25
N ILE A 54 2.30 -3.23 -1.69
CA ILE A 54 2.28 -1.78 -1.79
C ILE A 54 1.69 -1.44 -3.16
N TYR A 55 0.55 -0.74 -3.16
CA TYR A 55 -0.32 -0.67 -4.35
C TYR A 55 -0.58 0.73 -4.91
N ALA A 56 -0.26 1.78 -4.17
CA ALA A 56 -0.49 3.17 -4.58
C ALA A 56 0.79 4.00 -4.42
N PHE A 57 1.80 3.69 -5.24
CA PHE A 57 2.99 4.52 -5.35
C PHE A 57 2.68 5.80 -6.13
N THR A 58 2.99 6.93 -5.52
CA THR A 58 2.91 8.26 -6.13
C THR A 58 4.24 8.99 -5.91
N SER A 59 4.37 10.18 -6.47
CA SER A 59 5.53 11.04 -6.21
C SER A 59 5.60 11.57 -4.77
N THR A 60 4.55 11.39 -3.96
CA THR A 60 4.43 11.96 -2.61
C THR A 60 4.23 10.92 -1.52
N PHE A 61 3.78 9.71 -1.83
CA PHE A 61 3.56 8.65 -0.86
C PHE A 61 3.50 7.26 -1.49
N PHE A 62 3.52 6.23 -0.64
CA PHE A 62 3.05 4.89 -0.99
C PHE A 62 2.10 4.34 0.07
N ALA A 63 1.19 3.44 -0.32
CA ALA A 63 0.19 2.85 0.58
C ALA A 63 0.11 1.32 0.49
N PHE A 64 -0.24 0.70 1.62
CA PHE A 64 -0.39 -0.74 1.80
C PHE A 64 -1.45 -1.11 2.85
N GLY A 65 -1.78 -2.40 2.92
CA GLY A 65 -2.79 -2.91 3.87
C GLY A 65 -4.21 -2.97 3.33
N ASN A 66 -4.39 -2.91 2.01
CA ASN A 66 -5.71 -3.02 1.37
C ASN A 66 -6.30 -4.43 1.51
N LEU A 67 -7.48 -4.54 2.12
CA LEU A 67 -8.15 -5.83 2.40
C LEU A 67 -8.53 -6.59 1.12
N THR A 68 -9.04 -5.88 0.11
CA THR A 68 -9.47 -6.48 -1.15
C THR A 68 -8.30 -7.14 -1.86
N ARG A 69 -7.14 -6.48 -1.90
CA ARG A 69 -5.90 -7.06 -2.44
C ARG A 69 -5.38 -8.24 -1.63
N ARG A 70 -5.66 -8.27 -0.33
CA ARG A 70 -5.38 -9.43 0.54
C ARG A 70 -6.40 -10.56 0.40
N GLY A 71 -7.43 -10.41 -0.43
CA GLY A 71 -8.52 -11.39 -0.55
C GLY A 71 -9.35 -11.52 0.72
N ILE A 72 -9.27 -10.55 1.64
CA ILE A 72 -9.99 -10.58 2.92
C ILE A 72 -11.33 -9.89 2.73
N THR A 73 -12.40 -10.67 2.91
CA THR A 73 -13.77 -10.16 2.93
C THR A 73 -14.28 -10.10 4.36
N SER A 74 -14.94 -9.01 4.70
CA SER A 74 -15.66 -8.85 5.96
C SER A 74 -17.13 -9.17 5.74
N LYS A 75 -17.73 -9.95 6.65
CA LYS A 75 -19.20 -10.13 6.68
C LYS A 75 -19.94 -8.89 7.17
N VAL A 76 -19.22 -7.98 7.84
CA VAL A 76 -19.74 -6.72 8.37
C VAL A 76 -19.48 -5.60 7.36
N HIS A 77 -20.49 -4.79 7.08
CA HIS A 77 -20.41 -3.68 6.14
C HIS A 77 -19.51 -2.55 6.68
N PRO A 78 -18.69 -1.87 5.84
CA PRO A 78 -17.77 -0.81 6.30
C PRO A 78 -18.43 0.39 7.00
N SER A 79 -19.74 0.63 6.79
CA SER A 79 -20.49 1.68 7.50
C SER A 79 -20.85 1.29 8.93
N ASP A 80 -20.89 0.00 9.27
CA ASP A 80 -21.34 -0.52 10.56
C ASP A 80 -20.34 -0.19 11.70
N PRO A 81 -20.80 0.32 12.86
CA PRO A 81 -20.01 0.53 14.08
C PRO A 81 -19.09 -0.63 14.47
N SER A 82 -19.52 -1.87 14.24
CA SER A 82 -18.80 -3.09 14.57
C SER A 82 -17.74 -3.50 13.55
N TYR A 83 -17.58 -2.75 12.45
CA TYR A 83 -16.59 -3.06 11.41
C TYR A 83 -15.17 -3.09 12.01
N PRO A 84 -14.45 -4.23 11.96
CA PRO A 84 -13.24 -4.43 12.76
C PRO A 84 -11.98 -3.76 12.18
N PHE A 85 -12.06 -3.22 10.96
CA PHE A 85 -10.94 -2.61 10.26
C PHE A 85 -11.04 -1.09 10.19
N ARG A 86 -11.71 -0.47 11.17
CA ARG A 86 -11.70 0.98 11.33
C ARG A 86 -11.52 1.39 12.79
N THR A 87 -11.00 2.59 12.98
CA THR A 87 -10.83 3.23 14.30
C THR A 87 -11.25 4.70 14.21
N PRO A 88 -11.81 5.32 15.26
CA PRO A 88 -12.16 6.74 15.23
C PRO A 88 -10.94 7.63 14.92
N LYS A 89 -11.16 8.74 14.19
CA LYS A 89 -10.12 9.74 13.86
C LYS A 89 -9.77 10.61 15.07
N LEU A 90 -9.16 10.01 16.09
CA LEU A 90 -8.69 10.73 17.28
C LEU A 90 -7.34 11.38 16.95
N GLY A 91 -7.32 12.71 16.82
CA GLY A 91 -6.10 13.48 16.53
C GLY A 91 -5.92 13.90 15.07
N ALA A 92 -6.96 13.83 14.23
CA ALA A 92 -6.96 14.43 12.90
C ALA A 92 -6.68 15.95 12.97
N GLY A 93 -5.86 16.48 12.06
CA GLY A 93 -5.56 17.92 11.95
C GLY A 93 -4.36 18.44 12.76
N ARG A 94 -3.39 17.59 13.09
CA ARG A 94 -2.05 18.08 13.44
C ARG A 94 -1.23 18.25 12.16
N ARG A 95 -0.66 19.45 11.98
CA ARG A 95 0.12 19.93 10.83
C ARG A 95 1.38 19.12 10.55
N ILE A 96 1.25 17.87 10.12
CA ILE A 96 2.42 17.05 9.80
C ILE A 96 2.08 15.96 8.79
N ALA A 97 2.46 16.21 7.54
CA ALA A 97 2.61 15.18 6.54
C ALA A 97 3.92 15.40 5.77
N GLN A 98 4.98 15.78 6.49
CA GLN A 98 6.33 15.89 5.93
C GLN A 98 6.81 14.51 5.48
N GLU A 99 7.87 14.44 4.69
CA GLU A 99 8.50 13.18 4.30
C GLU A 99 8.81 12.29 5.53
N GLY A 100 8.54 10.99 5.43
CA GLY A 100 8.84 9.99 6.44
C GLY A 100 7.78 9.81 7.53
N HIS A 101 6.55 10.24 7.31
CA HIS A 101 5.45 10.01 8.23
C HIS A 101 4.71 8.72 7.91
N LEU A 102 4.30 8.00 8.96
CA LEU A 102 3.38 6.86 8.88
C LEU A 102 1.99 7.32 9.27
N CYS A 103 1.01 7.16 8.38
CA CYS A 103 -0.34 7.66 8.58
C CYS A 103 -1.40 6.60 8.24
N LEU A 104 -2.51 6.63 8.97
CA LEU A 104 -3.70 5.85 8.66
C LEU A 104 -4.54 6.57 7.62
N ILE A 105 -5.02 5.84 6.62
CA ILE A 105 -5.92 6.34 5.57
C ILE A 105 -7.34 6.45 6.14
N SER A 106 -8.11 7.43 5.66
CA SER A 106 -9.52 7.60 6.02
C SER A 106 -10.38 6.43 5.52
N ALA A 107 -11.18 5.84 6.42
CA ALA A 107 -12.29 4.97 6.03
C ALA A 107 -13.53 5.80 5.65
N ASN A 108 -13.78 6.88 6.39
CA ASN A 108 -14.84 7.85 6.15
C ASN A 108 -14.54 9.18 6.88
N ALA A 109 -15.52 10.07 7.00
CA ALA A 109 -15.37 11.38 7.64
C ALA A 109 -14.88 11.30 9.09
N THR A 110 -15.28 10.27 9.85
CA THR A 110 -15.05 10.19 11.32
C THR A 110 -14.12 9.06 11.74
N SER A 111 -13.68 8.20 10.80
CA SER A 111 -12.84 7.03 11.09
C SER A 111 -11.73 6.83 10.07
N SER A 112 -10.62 6.26 10.54
CA SER A 112 -9.52 5.76 9.73
C SER A 112 -9.67 4.26 9.52
N SER A 113 -9.23 3.77 8.36
CA SER A 113 -9.15 2.34 8.05
C SER A 113 -7.87 1.72 8.64
N GLN A 114 -7.72 0.41 8.45
CA GLN A 114 -6.47 -0.32 8.67
C GLN A 114 -5.43 -0.05 7.57
N GLU A 115 -5.72 0.71 6.52
CA GLU A 115 -4.74 0.99 5.47
C GLU A 115 -3.73 2.03 5.96
N LEU A 116 -2.47 1.80 5.61
CA LEU A 116 -1.36 2.65 5.97
C LEU A 116 -0.76 3.32 4.74
N LEU A 117 -0.29 4.53 4.96
CA LEU A 117 0.42 5.35 4.00
C LEU A 117 1.73 5.83 4.62
N VAL A 118 2.80 5.79 3.84
CA VAL A 118 4.10 6.37 4.18
C VAL A 118 4.38 7.52 3.23
N THR A 119 4.66 8.71 3.77
CA THR A 119 4.94 9.90 2.97
C THR A 119 6.37 9.90 2.45
N LEU A 120 6.53 10.14 1.14
CA LEU A 120 7.80 10.33 0.45
C LEU A 120 8.16 11.82 0.29
N LYS A 121 7.17 12.70 0.41
CA LYS A 121 7.32 14.16 0.37
C LYS A 121 6.29 14.82 1.29
N ASP A 122 6.26 16.15 1.29
CA ASP A 122 5.18 16.89 1.93
C ASP A 122 3.82 16.58 1.28
N CYS A 123 2.88 16.15 2.12
CA CYS A 123 1.52 15.75 1.79
C CYS A 123 0.48 16.69 2.44
N SER A 124 0.82 17.96 2.68
CA SER A 124 -0.06 18.97 3.29
C SER A 124 -1.47 19.04 2.68
N ASN A 125 -1.61 18.76 1.38
CA ASN A 125 -2.90 18.76 0.68
C ASN A 125 -3.86 17.63 1.15
N TYR A 126 -3.35 16.60 1.83
CA TYR A 126 -4.11 15.45 2.33
C TYR A 126 -4.31 15.47 3.85
N GLU A 127 -3.95 16.57 4.54
CA GLU A 127 -3.92 16.65 6.01
C GLU A 127 -5.26 16.31 6.68
N LYS A 128 -6.39 16.62 6.03
CA LYS A 128 -7.74 16.33 6.56
C LYS A 128 -8.12 14.85 6.46
N ASP A 129 -7.45 14.11 5.58
CA ASP A 129 -7.78 12.73 5.24
C ASP A 129 -6.83 11.72 5.90
N LEU A 130 -5.81 12.19 6.62
CA LEU A 130 -4.76 11.35 7.19
C LEU A 130 -4.66 11.54 8.71
N VAL A 131 -4.39 10.45 9.41
CA VAL A 131 -4.02 10.46 10.84
C VAL A 131 -2.62 9.91 10.97
N CYS A 132 -1.63 10.79 11.12
CA CYS A 132 -0.23 10.38 11.25
C CYS A 132 0.07 9.90 12.67
N VAL A 133 0.57 8.67 12.76
CA VAL A 133 0.76 7.91 14.00
C VAL A 133 2.22 7.79 14.40
N GLY A 134 3.14 8.05 13.47
CA GLY A 134 4.57 8.03 13.74
C GLY A 134 5.41 8.65 12.65
N GLU A 135 6.71 8.68 12.90
CA GLU A 135 7.75 9.21 12.01
C GLU A 135 8.88 8.20 11.84
N LEU A 136 9.49 8.18 10.67
CA LEU A 136 10.61 7.31 10.33
C LEU A 136 11.82 7.71 11.17
N GLU A 137 12.43 6.74 11.86
CA GLU A 137 13.69 6.93 12.56
C GLU A 137 14.87 6.79 11.58
N GLY A 138 15.89 7.64 11.79
CA GLY A 138 17.15 7.55 11.06
C GLY A 138 17.10 8.18 9.67
N ASP A 139 17.84 7.58 8.74
CA ASP A 139 18.05 8.10 7.39
C ASP A 139 16.84 7.83 6.48
N LYS A 140 16.35 8.89 5.84
CA LYS A 140 15.23 8.86 4.88
C LYS A 140 15.64 8.36 3.51
N SER A 141 16.93 8.17 3.23
CA SER A 141 17.42 7.62 1.94
C SER A 141 16.77 6.28 1.56
N THR A 142 16.33 5.51 2.55
CA THR A 142 15.56 4.27 2.36
C THR A 142 14.24 4.52 1.62
N LEU A 143 13.55 5.61 1.92
CA LEU A 143 12.34 6.02 1.20
C LEU A 143 12.65 6.34 -0.27
N SER A 144 13.76 7.04 -0.51
CA SER A 144 14.21 7.34 -1.87
C SER A 144 14.59 6.08 -2.64
N ARG A 145 15.22 5.08 -2.02
CA ARG A 145 15.52 3.79 -2.68
C ARG A 145 14.25 3.02 -3.05
N ILE A 146 13.30 2.93 -2.13
CA ILE A 146 11.98 2.30 -2.39
C ILE A 146 11.26 3.04 -3.52
N ALA A 147 11.23 4.38 -3.48
CA ALA A 147 10.60 5.21 -4.49
C ALA A 147 11.27 5.06 -5.87
N SER A 148 12.60 5.11 -5.92
CA SER A 148 13.36 4.93 -7.16
C SER A 148 13.15 3.55 -7.78
N TYR A 149 13.06 2.49 -6.96
CA TYR A 149 12.74 1.16 -7.46
C TYR A 149 11.31 1.11 -8.04
N ALA A 150 10.35 1.78 -7.37
CA ALA A 150 8.97 1.86 -7.83
C ALA A 150 8.79 2.69 -9.12
N ASP A 151 9.59 3.76 -9.29
CA ASP A 151 9.54 4.71 -10.43
C ASP A 151 10.15 4.14 -11.73
N VAL A 152 10.73 2.94 -11.69
CA VAL A 152 11.23 2.26 -12.89
C VAL A 152 10.03 1.84 -13.77
N GLN A 153 9.65 2.75 -14.68
CA GLN A 153 8.68 2.69 -15.78
C GLN A 153 7.31 3.32 -15.49
N MET A 154 6.96 4.39 -16.23
CA MET A 154 5.60 4.88 -16.54
C MET A 154 4.44 4.27 -15.71
N LEU A 155 4.35 4.60 -14.41
CA LEU A 155 3.28 4.16 -13.49
C LEU A 155 3.20 2.64 -13.23
N ARG A 156 4.18 1.85 -13.67
CA ARG A 156 4.30 0.41 -13.47
C ARG A 156 5.64 0.10 -12.80
N THR A 157 5.61 -0.24 -11.52
CA THR A 157 6.77 -0.75 -10.78
C THR A 157 7.39 -1.95 -11.50
N LYS A 158 8.73 -2.04 -11.58
CA LYS A 158 9.49 -3.15 -12.20
C LYS A 158 9.05 -4.55 -11.73
N GLY A 159 8.60 -4.66 -10.48
CA GLY A 159 8.08 -5.89 -9.87
C GLY A 159 6.99 -5.59 -8.82
N ILE A 160 6.46 -6.62 -8.17
CA ILE A 160 5.57 -6.44 -7.00
C ILE A 160 6.42 -6.06 -5.79
N ILE A 161 6.09 -4.94 -5.14
CA ILE A 161 6.67 -4.51 -3.87
C ILE A 161 5.69 -4.86 -2.74
N TYR A 162 6.18 -5.40 -1.63
CA TYR A 162 5.35 -5.85 -0.52
C TYR A 162 6.04 -5.73 0.84
N ILE A 163 5.25 -5.85 1.90
CA ILE A 163 5.75 -5.97 3.27
C ILE A 163 6.14 -7.43 3.52
N MET A 164 7.44 -7.73 3.51
CA MET A 164 8.00 -9.05 3.83
C MET A 164 7.71 -9.43 5.28
N ASN A 165 7.92 -8.50 6.19
CA ASN A 165 7.72 -8.69 7.61
C ASN A 165 7.38 -7.36 8.31
N CYS A 166 6.79 -7.44 9.49
CA CYS A 166 6.53 -6.30 10.35
C CYS A 166 6.47 -6.74 11.81
N GLY A 167 6.74 -5.81 12.71
CA GLY A 167 6.71 -6.09 14.15
C GLY A 167 6.80 -4.83 15.00
N VAL A 168 6.57 -5.01 16.30
CA VAL A 168 6.83 -3.99 17.32
C VAL A 168 8.18 -4.32 17.96
N GLU A 169 9.09 -3.35 18.07
CA GLU A 169 10.39 -3.61 18.69
C GLU A 169 10.23 -4.06 20.15
N GLY A 170 10.94 -5.14 20.52
CA GLY A 170 10.87 -5.76 21.84
C GLY A 170 9.86 -6.91 21.93
N ASP A 171 8.98 -7.08 20.96
CA ASP A 171 8.12 -8.28 20.87
C ASP A 171 8.92 -9.49 20.36
N PRO A 172 8.49 -10.73 20.66
CA PRO A 172 9.12 -11.93 20.12
C PRO A 172 9.11 -11.95 18.59
N PRO A 173 10.14 -12.51 17.95
CA PRO A 173 10.14 -12.68 16.51
C PRO A 173 8.98 -13.58 16.09
N VAL A 174 8.26 -13.15 15.07
CA VAL A 174 7.16 -13.93 14.48
C VAL A 174 7.72 -14.72 13.29
N PRO A 175 7.41 -16.01 13.16
CA PRO A 175 7.93 -16.85 12.07
C PRO A 175 7.51 -16.35 10.70
N ASP A 176 8.32 -16.72 9.70
CA ASP A 176 8.05 -16.45 8.29
C ASP A 176 6.68 -17.00 7.89
N SER A 177 5.97 -16.23 7.06
CA SER A 177 4.59 -16.53 6.71
C SER A 177 4.46 -16.92 5.25
N PRO A 178 3.78 -18.04 4.92
CA PRO A 178 3.44 -18.38 3.53
C PRO A 178 2.48 -17.36 2.90
N LEU A 179 1.95 -16.42 3.68
CA LEU A 179 1.11 -15.33 3.20
C LEU A 179 1.83 -14.41 2.21
N VAL A 180 3.16 -14.32 2.27
CA VAL A 180 3.95 -13.52 1.31
C VAL A 180 3.85 -14.14 -0.08
N ASP A 181 4.07 -15.45 -0.19
CA ASP A 181 4.04 -16.18 -1.47
C ASP A 181 2.64 -16.13 -2.11
N LEU A 182 1.59 -16.26 -1.31
CA LEU A 182 0.20 -16.17 -1.79
C LEU A 182 -0.14 -14.80 -2.39
N VAL A 183 0.42 -13.72 -1.84
CA VAL A 183 0.18 -12.36 -2.36
C VAL A 183 0.98 -12.10 -3.61
N ILE A 184 2.23 -12.57 -3.66
CA ILE A 184 3.02 -12.50 -4.88
C ILE A 184 2.28 -13.21 -6.00
N GLN A 185 1.76 -14.42 -5.75
CA GLN A 185 0.98 -15.15 -6.75
C GLN A 185 -0.32 -14.40 -7.13
N GLY A 186 -1.09 -13.92 -6.15
CA GLY A 186 -2.34 -13.21 -6.43
C GLY A 186 -2.15 -11.91 -7.23
N GLU A 187 -1.10 -11.14 -6.93
CA GLU A 187 -0.76 -9.93 -7.71
C GLU A 187 -0.21 -10.29 -9.10
N ARG A 188 0.50 -11.42 -9.26
CA ARG A 188 0.91 -11.93 -10.58
C ARG A 188 -0.30 -12.32 -11.42
N ASP A 189 -1.23 -13.06 -10.85
CA ASP A 189 -2.46 -13.49 -11.53
C ASP A 189 -3.30 -12.28 -11.95
N LYS A 190 -3.39 -11.27 -11.08
CA LYS A 190 -4.06 -10.01 -11.41
C LYS A 190 -3.37 -9.25 -12.54
N ARG A 191 -2.05 -9.11 -12.50
CA ARG A 191 -1.28 -8.47 -13.59
C ARG A 191 -1.42 -9.25 -14.90
N ALA A 192 -1.49 -10.57 -14.85
CA ALA A 192 -1.72 -11.41 -16.02
C ALA A 192 -3.13 -11.18 -16.59
N ALA A 193 -4.17 -11.16 -15.75
CA ALA A 193 -5.55 -10.86 -16.15
C ALA A 193 -5.70 -9.44 -16.70
N GLU A 194 -5.03 -8.44 -16.12
CA GLU A 194 -5.01 -7.06 -16.64
C GLU A 194 -4.36 -6.98 -18.02
N LYS A 195 -3.23 -7.68 -18.23
CA LYS A 195 -2.57 -7.79 -19.54
C LYS A 195 -3.44 -8.49 -20.57
N GLU A 196 -4.12 -9.58 -20.20
CA GLU A 196 -5.05 -10.28 -21.08
C GLU A 196 -6.22 -9.38 -21.47
N ARG A 197 -6.77 -8.62 -20.51
CA ARG A 197 -7.84 -7.64 -20.78
C ARG A 197 -7.36 -6.50 -21.69
N GLU A 198 -6.16 -5.98 -21.48
CA GLU A 198 -5.54 -4.98 -22.38
C GLU A 198 -5.33 -5.55 -23.79
N ALA A 199 -4.86 -6.79 -23.91
CA ALA A 199 -4.68 -7.47 -25.19
C ALA A 199 -6.02 -7.68 -25.92
N ASN A 200 -7.04 -8.14 -25.22
CA ASN A 200 -8.39 -8.31 -25.77
C ASN A 200 -9.00 -6.97 -26.20
N TRP A 201 -8.86 -5.93 -25.37
CA TRP A 201 -9.31 -4.58 -25.74
C TRP A 201 -8.58 -4.05 -26.97
N ASN A 202 -7.26 -4.21 -27.06
CA ASN A 202 -6.47 -3.82 -28.24
C ASN A 202 -6.89 -4.61 -29.49
N HIS A 203 -7.20 -5.89 -29.35
CA HIS A 203 -7.69 -6.73 -30.45
C HIS A 203 -9.06 -6.26 -30.94
N GLU A 204 -10.02 -6.04 -30.04
CA GLU A 204 -11.34 -5.50 -30.38
C GLU A 204 -11.27 -4.10 -30.99
N PHE A 205 -10.40 -3.25 -30.48
CA PHE A 205 -10.18 -1.91 -31.01
C PHE A 205 -9.58 -1.95 -32.42
N SER A 206 -8.61 -2.83 -32.66
CA SER A 206 -7.99 -3.04 -33.98
C SER A 206 -8.99 -3.57 -35.00
N LEU A 207 -9.89 -4.48 -34.59
CA LEU A 207 -10.97 -4.99 -35.44
C LEU A 207 -12.01 -3.90 -35.77
N LYS A 208 -12.31 -3.00 -34.83
CA LYS A 208 -13.26 -1.88 -35.03
C LYS A 208 -12.71 -0.75 -35.90
N LEU A 209 -11.39 -0.59 -35.99
CA LEU A 209 -10.78 0.40 -36.86
C LEU A 209 -10.78 0.01 -38.34
N GLY A 210 -11.01 -1.26 -38.68
CA GLY A 210 -11.08 -1.73 -40.06
C GLY A 210 -9.79 -1.51 -40.86
N THR A 211 -9.62 -2.24 -41.95
CA THR A 211 -8.62 -1.90 -42.98
C THR A 211 -8.80 -0.43 -43.37
N PRO A 212 -7.73 0.38 -43.47
CA PRO A 212 -7.87 1.79 -43.82
C PRO A 212 -8.65 1.94 -45.14
N ALA A 213 -9.73 2.70 -45.12
CA ALA A 213 -10.62 2.93 -46.27
C ALA A 213 -10.02 3.84 -47.35
N ILE A 214 -8.71 4.11 -47.31
CA ILE A 214 -8.03 4.97 -48.27
C ILE A 214 -6.97 4.15 -49.00
N ASP A 215 -7.33 3.73 -50.20
CA ASP A 215 -6.38 3.26 -51.21
C ASP A 215 -5.48 4.44 -51.60
N MET A 216 -4.21 4.42 -51.18
CA MET A 216 -3.23 5.49 -51.46
C MET A 216 -2.83 5.58 -52.95
N THR A 217 -3.46 4.82 -53.85
CA THR A 217 -3.12 4.82 -55.29
C THR A 217 -3.68 5.99 -56.09
N THR A 218 -4.50 6.88 -55.51
CA THR A 218 -5.14 8.00 -56.23
C THR A 218 -4.69 9.40 -55.82
N VAL A 219 -3.56 9.55 -55.12
CA VAL A 219 -2.93 10.88 -54.97
C VAL A 219 -1.90 11.08 -56.06
N HIS A 220 -2.33 11.62 -57.20
CA HIS A 220 -1.42 12.29 -58.14
C HIS A 220 -1.05 13.66 -57.57
N ILE A 221 0.24 13.84 -57.27
CA ILE A 221 0.89 15.13 -57.01
C ILE A 221 1.37 15.69 -58.35
#